data_AF-A0A6H0IWJ4-F1
#
_entry.id   AF-A0A6H0IWJ4-F1
#
_cell.length_a   1.000
_cell.length_b   1.000
_cell.length_c   1.000
_cell.angle_alpha   90.00
_cell.angle_beta   90.00
_cell.angle_gamma   90.00
#
_symmetry.space_group_name_H-M   'P 1'
#
loop_
_entity.id
_entity.type
_entity.pdbx_description
1 polymer ?
#
loop_
_entity_poly.entity_id
_entity_poly.type
_entity_poly.pdbx_seq_one_letter_code
_entity_poly.pdbx_strand_id
1 'polypeptide(L)' 'MTHYVCTVEFRDRASGAIDHFVRELSASDGSVASDEIERAFLTEHAGDQRDLEIAEIVCMPEGNH' A
#
# COMPACT_ATOMS: atom_id res chain seq x y z
N MET A 1 -6.18 2.58 -18.91
CA MET A 1 -5.42 2.22 -17.70
C MET A 1 -4.73 3.48 -17.24
N THR A 2 -4.77 3.75 -15.95
CA THR A 2 -4.22 4.95 -15.32
C THR A 2 -3.06 4.52 -14.44
N HIS A 3 -1.98 5.29 -14.45
CA HIS A 3 -0.84 5.06 -13.56
C HIS A 3 -1.17 5.65 -12.19
N TYR A 4 -0.92 4.90 -11.13
CA TYR A 4 -1.16 5.31 -9.75
C TYR A 4 0.12 5.19 -8.93
N VAL A 5 0.34 6.17 -8.06
CA VAL A 5 1.26 6.08 -6.94
C VAL A 5 0.43 5.71 -5.71
N CYS A 6 0.62 4.50 -5.19
CA CYS A 6 -0.09 4.00 -4.03
C CYS A 6 0.82 3.96 -2.80
N THR A 7 0.31 4.39 -1.65
CA THR A 7 0.97 4.34 -0.36
C THR A 7 0.10 3.55 0.62
N VAL A 8 0.71 2.56 1.28
CA VAL A 8 0.13 1.84 2.42
C VAL A 8 0.82 2.36 3.67
N GLU A 9 0.07 3.04 4.53
CA GLU A 9 0.51 3.33 5.89
C GLU A 9 0.20 2.11 6.75
N PHE A 10 1.20 1.61 7.47
CA PHE A 10 1.03 0.46 8.35
C PHE A 10 1.78 0.65 9.66
N ARG A 11 1.24 0.01 10.69
CA ARG A 11 1.78 0.04 12.05
C ARG A 11 2.32 -1.32 12.43
N ASP A 12 3.50 -1.34 12.98
CA ASP A 12 4.02 -2.49 13.70
C ASP A 12 3.48 -2.49 15.13
N ARG A 13 2.70 -3.50 15.50
CA ARG A 13 2.11 -3.59 16.85
C ARG A 13 3.11 -3.94 17.93
N ALA A 14 4.23 -4.60 17.61
CA ALA A 14 5.25 -4.96 18.59
C ALA A 14 6.07 -3.74 19.01
N SER A 15 6.45 -2.88 18.05
CA SER A 15 7.26 -1.68 18.30
C SER A 15 6.43 -0.40 18.44
N GLY A 16 5.21 -0.40 17.92
CA GLY A 16 4.36 0.79 17.80
C GLY A 16 4.76 1.74 16.67
N ALA A 17 5.79 1.40 15.89
CA ALA A 17 6.28 2.23 14.78
C ALA A 17 5.27 2.30 13.63
N ILE A 18 5.21 3.44 12.96
CA ILE A 18 4.42 3.66 11.73
C ILE A 18 5.41 3.77 10.58
N ASP A 19 5.20 2.95 9.55
CA ASP A 19 6.00 2.88 8.34
C ASP A 19 5.10 3.01 7.11
N HIS A 20 5.72 3.26 5.96
CA HIS A 20 5.03 3.45 4.68
C HIS A 20 5.59 2.51 3.64
N PHE A 21 4.71 1.86 2.89
CA PHE A 21 5.04 1.07 1.71
C PHE A 21 4.48 1.75 0.47
N VAL A 22 5.37 2.24 -0.39
CA VAL A 22 5.01 3.02 -1.58
C VAL A 22 5.33 2.21 -2.84
N ARG A 23 4.38 2.17 -3.78
CA ARG A 23 4.59 1.52 -5.07
C ARG A 23 3.79 2.17 -6.18
N GLU A 24 4.39 2.16 -7.35
CA GLU A 24 3.78 2.60 -8.61
C GLU A 24 3.17 1.40 -9.33
N LEU A 25 1.92 1.53 -9.78
CA LEU A 25 1.21 0.48 -10.51
C LEU A 25 0.20 1.06 -11.51
N SER A 26 -0.17 0.26 -12.52
CA SER A 26 -1.21 0.62 -13.48
C SER A 26 -2.50 -0.13 -13.19
N ALA A 27 -3.62 0.59 -13.08
CA ALA A 27 -4.94 0.01 -12.80
C ALA A 27 -6.04 0.64 -13.67
N SER A 28 -7.24 0.03 -13.69
CA SER A 28 -8.40 0.62 -14.39
C SER A 28 -8.93 1.87 -13.68
N ASP A 29 -8.88 1.87 -12.35
CA ASP A 29 -9.44 2.88 -11.45
C ASP A 29 -8.75 2.78 -10.07
N GLY A 30 -9.07 3.69 -9.17
CA GLY A 30 -8.46 3.74 -7.84
C GLY A 30 -8.83 2.57 -6.92
N SER A 31 -10.00 1.94 -7.10
CA SER A 31 -10.38 0.77 -6.29
C SER A 31 -9.52 -0.43 -6.64
N VAL A 32 -9.33 -0.68 -7.94
CA VAL A 32 -8.43 -1.75 -8.41
C VAL A 32 -6.99 -1.45 -8.00
N ALA A 33 -6.57 -0.18 -8.02
CA ALA A 33 -5.25 0.20 -7.55
C ALA A 33 -5.04 -0.13 -6.07
N SER A 34 -6.03 0.17 -5.21
CA SER A 34 -6.00 -0.12 -3.78
C SER A 34 -5.97 -1.63 -3.49
N ASP A 35 -6.77 -2.43 -4.19
CA ASP A 35 -6.78 -3.89 -4.01
C ASP A 35 -5.43 -4.52 -4.40
N GLU A 36 -4.82 -4.05 -5.48
CA GLU A 36 -3.54 -4.58 -5.97
C GLU A 36 -2.36 -4.18 -5.06
N ILE A 37 -2.34 -2.95 -4.53
CA ILE A 37 -1.30 -2.53 -3.58
C ILE A 37 -1.42 -3.27 -2.24
N GLU A 38 -2.64 -3.51 -1.74
CA GLU A 38 -2.85 -4.28 -0.51
C GLU A 38 -2.30 -5.71 -0.67
N ARG A 39 -2.61 -6.37 -1.78
CA ARG A 39 -2.07 -7.71 -2.09
C ARG A 39 -0.55 -7.71 -2.20
N ALA A 40 0.03 -6.70 -2.83
CA ALA A 40 1.49 -6.57 -2.93
C ALA A 40 2.12 -6.43 -1.55
N PHE A 41 1.58 -5.54 -0.70
CA PHE A 41 2.02 -5.36 0.68
C PHE A 41 1.95 -6.68 1.46
N LEU A 42 0.80 -7.36 1.45
CA LEU A 42 0.61 -8.62 2.16
C LEU A 42 1.55 -9.72 1.65
N THR A 43 1.82 -9.77 0.35
CA THR A 43 2.72 -10.77 -0.24
C THR A 43 4.17 -10.53 0.17
N GLU A 44 4.63 -9.29 0.14
CA GLU A 44 6.00 -8.93 0.51
C GLU A 44 6.26 -9.11 2.02
N HIS A 45 5.22 -8.95 2.84
CA HIS A 45 5.31 -9.11 4.29
C HIS A 45 4.74 -10.45 4.81
N ALA A 46 4.30 -11.37 3.93
CA ALA A 46 3.71 -12.66 4.34
C ALA A 46 4.65 -13.54 5.17
N GLY A 47 5.97 -13.32 5.05
CA GLY A 47 7.00 -14.03 5.82
C GLY A 47 7.54 -13.25 7.02
N ASP A 48 7.06 -12.02 7.23
CA ASP A 48 7.50 -11.19 8.32
C ASP A 48 6.86 -11.67 9.63
N GLN A 49 7.67 -11.84 10.68
CA GLN A 49 7.17 -12.25 12.00
C GLN A 49 6.54 -11.08 12.77
N ARG A 50 6.55 -9.86 12.20
CA ARG A 50 5.94 -8.67 12.79
C ARG A 50 4.42 -8.70 12.63
N ASP A 51 3.72 -8.28 13.68
CA ASP A 51 2.27 -8.06 13.64
C ASP A 51 2.01 -6.68 13.02
N LEU A 52 1.89 -6.66 11.69
CA LEU A 52 1.66 -5.44 10.90
C LEU A 52 0.17 -5.19 10.71
N GLU A 53 -0.28 -3.99 11.03
CA GLU A 53 -1.66 -3.52 10.84
C GLU A 53 -1.69 -2.42 9.78
N ILE A 54 -2.46 -2.61 8.70
CA ILE A 54 -2.70 -1.56 7.71
C ILE A 54 -3.59 -0.49 8.34
N ALA A 55 -3.13 0.75 8.36
CA ALA A 55 -3.86 1.90 8.86
C ALA A 55 -4.62 2.63 7.75
N GLU A 56 -3.95 2.89 6.62
CA GLU A 56 -4.53 3.60 5.48
C GLU A 56 -3.90 3.14 4.16
N ILE A 57 -4.71 3.14 3.08
CA ILE A 57 -4.24 2.97 1.70
C ILE A 57 -4.69 4.16 0.88
N VAL A 58 -3.73 4.87 0.27
CA VAL A 58 -3.99 6.02 -0.60
C VAL A 58 -3.38 5.76 -1.97
N CYS A 59 -4.21 5.76 -3.01
CA CYS A 59 -3.77 5.67 -4.40
C CYS A 59 -4.13 6.96 -5.15
N MET A 60 -3.12 7.67 -5.64
CA MET A 60 -3.29 8.89 -6.42
C MET A 60 -2.85 8.65 -7.86
N PRO A 61 -3.65 9.05 -8.87
CA PRO A 61 -3.22 8.95 -10.26
C PRO A 61 -2.03 9.88 -10.52
N GLU A 62 -1.02 9.38 -11.23
CA GLU A 62 0.11 10.19 -11.67
C GLU A 62 -0.39 11.25 -12.66
N GLY A 63 -0.35 12.52 -12.27
CA GLY A 63 -0.86 13.61 -13.11
C GLY A 63 -1.39 14.85 -12.38
N ASN A 64 -1.40 14.86 -11.05
CA ASN A 64 -1.84 16.04 -10.28
C ASN A 64 -0.65 16.68 -9.53
N HIS A 65 0.20 17.38 -10.27
CA HIS A 65 1.22 18.30 -9.77
C HIS A 65 0.88 19.74 -10.17
#